data_AF-A0A2V9DIP2-F1
#
_entry.id   AF-A0A2V9DIP2-F1
#
_cell.length_a   1.000
_cell.length_b   1.000
_cell.length_c   1.000
_cell.angle_alpha   90.00
_cell.angle_beta   90.00
_cell.angle_gamma   90.00
#
_symmetry.space_group_name_H-M   'P 1'
#
loop_
_entity.id
_entity.type
_entity.pdbx_description
1 polymer ?
#
loop_
_entity_poly.entity_id
_entity_poly.type
_entity_poly.pdbx_seq_one_letter_code
_entity_poly.pdbx_strand_id
1 'polypeptide(L)'
;MVINEEGEMGERLQAGLKLKRIVFRILRAARVHLGQNRTAHFEPAVEDYRRYWEGAAQILSAEFVPLADALWEVRLNGRRTRIMNRMVQLGDPVVNGVSGDKALCYRLAMEQGVPVPQYGVFRLEELSEAKKFLAQNPGVYVVKPVRESTASAGVTTHVRTERQLENAAVSVSLFAKEFLVERMIFGETCRLLWLDGELIHAVRQRGVRVTGDGCSTIARLLKQPGSGSVPFDLTTQMTLQAQGLSPETVPEDGREILVRSLRPGLDSSREWLTVHDDEITDLVCPAIIEDVRKVLGMIGNTIAGVDIITNDPTVSLRQSGGVLLEVNPGPSIHKHYINPEDHHSHPVAVKILSYLLQVSTANHVLLPAKKPPSTFSER
;
A
#
# COMPACT_ATOMS: atom_id res chain seq x y z
N MET A 1 -18.14 43.69 -19.24
CA MET A 1 -17.65 42.85 -20.34
C MET A 1 -16.71 41.72 -19.89
N VAL A 2 -16.19 41.73 -18.65
CA VAL A 2 -15.28 40.67 -18.12
C VAL A 2 -16.02 39.40 -17.64
N ILE A 3 -17.31 39.51 -17.27
CA ILE A 3 -18.11 38.40 -16.71
C ILE A 3 -18.48 37.34 -17.77
N ASN A 4 -18.50 37.70 -19.06
CA ASN A 4 -18.91 36.78 -20.14
C ASN A 4 -17.76 35.88 -20.61
N GLU A 5 -16.52 36.34 -20.50
CA GLU A 5 -15.34 35.59 -20.94
C GLU A 5 -15.00 34.44 -19.97
N GLU A 6 -15.15 34.63 -18.66
CA GLU A 6 -14.96 33.57 -17.67
C GLU A 6 -16.01 32.44 -17.81
N GLY A 7 -17.26 32.81 -18.12
CA GLY A 7 -18.36 31.86 -18.36
C GLY A 7 -18.14 31.02 -19.63
N GLU A 8 -17.83 31.66 -20.76
CA GLU A 8 -17.51 30.94 -22.01
C GLU A 8 -16.26 30.07 -21.89
N MET A 9 -15.24 30.53 -21.17
CA MET A 9 -14.01 29.77 -20.93
C MET A 9 -14.27 28.55 -20.04
N GLY A 10 -15.13 28.68 -19.03
CA GLY A 10 -15.62 27.57 -18.20
C GLY A 10 -16.41 26.53 -18.99
N GLU A 11 -17.33 26.96 -19.86
CA GLU A 11 -18.11 26.06 -20.72
C GLU A 11 -17.24 25.31 -21.74
N ARG A 12 -16.29 26.01 -22.37
CA ARG A 12 -15.32 25.39 -23.29
C ARG A 12 -14.43 24.37 -22.59
N LEU A 13 -13.99 24.67 -21.36
CA LEU A 13 -13.21 23.73 -20.54
C LEU A 13 -14.04 22.48 -20.20
N GLN A 14 -15.30 22.65 -19.79
CA GLN A 14 -16.20 21.52 -19.50
C GLN A 14 -16.49 20.67 -20.75
N ALA A 15 -16.72 21.29 -21.91
CA ALA A 15 -16.90 20.57 -23.17
C ALA A 15 -15.65 19.77 -23.55
N GLY A 16 -14.45 20.35 -23.37
CA GLY A 16 -13.17 19.67 -23.57
C GLY A 16 -12.98 18.48 -22.64
N LEU A 17 -13.34 18.61 -21.35
CA LEU A 17 -13.27 17.52 -20.38
C LEU A 17 -14.26 16.39 -20.71
N LYS A 18 -15.49 16.71 -21.13
CA LYS A 18 -16.47 15.71 -21.59
C LYS A 18 -15.94 14.92 -22.79
N LEU A 19 -15.36 15.60 -23.78
CA LEU A 19 -14.76 14.95 -24.95
C LEU A 19 -13.58 14.05 -24.53
N LYS A 20 -12.70 14.53 -23.64
CA LYS A 20 -11.61 13.72 -23.08
C LYS A 20 -12.12 12.49 -22.36
N ARG A 21 -13.20 12.58 -21.56
CA ARG A 21 -13.82 11.42 -20.89
C ARG A 21 -14.31 10.38 -21.90
N ILE A 22 -14.94 10.81 -23.00
CA ILE A 22 -15.38 9.91 -24.07
C ILE A 22 -14.19 9.22 -24.72
N VAL A 23 -13.15 9.97 -25.10
CA VAL A 23 -11.92 9.42 -25.69
C VAL A 23 -11.26 8.43 -24.73
N PHE A 24 -11.11 8.75 -23.45
CA PHE A 24 -10.55 7.84 -22.46
C PHE A 24 -11.39 6.58 -22.27
N ARG A 25 -12.73 6.68 -22.31
CA ARG A 25 -13.62 5.49 -22.29
C ARG A 25 -13.39 4.61 -23.50
N ILE A 26 -13.30 5.19 -24.69
CA ILE A 26 -13.04 4.46 -25.94
C ILE A 26 -11.66 3.80 -25.91
N LEU A 27 -10.62 4.56 -25.54
CA LEU A 27 -9.25 4.04 -25.43
C LEU A 27 -9.14 2.93 -24.39
N ARG A 28 -9.85 3.05 -23.26
CA ARG A 28 -9.91 2.00 -22.23
C ARG A 28 -10.63 0.77 -22.77
N ALA A 29 -11.80 0.93 -23.40
CA ALA A 29 -12.53 -0.17 -24.01
C ALA A 29 -11.70 -0.88 -25.10
N ALA A 30 -10.98 -0.12 -25.92
CA ALA A 30 -10.06 -0.65 -26.91
C ALA A 30 -8.90 -1.41 -26.27
N ARG A 31 -8.28 -0.87 -25.20
CA ARG A 31 -7.23 -1.59 -24.45
C ARG A 31 -7.74 -2.88 -23.80
N VAL A 32 -8.95 -2.88 -23.26
CA VAL A 32 -9.62 -4.09 -22.74
C VAL A 32 -9.81 -5.11 -23.85
N HIS A 33 -10.36 -4.69 -24.99
CA HIS A 33 -10.61 -5.55 -26.13
C HIS A 33 -9.33 -6.12 -26.75
N LEU A 34 -8.24 -5.34 -26.75
CA LEU A 34 -6.91 -5.73 -27.23
C LEU A 34 -6.09 -6.53 -26.20
N GLY A 35 -6.66 -6.87 -25.03
CA GLY A 35 -5.95 -7.57 -23.96
C GLY A 35 -4.79 -6.76 -23.33
N GLN A 36 -4.71 -5.46 -23.62
CA GLN A 36 -3.67 -4.54 -23.13
C GLN A 36 -4.03 -3.91 -21.78
N ASN A 37 -5.13 -4.36 -21.16
CA ASN A 37 -5.54 -3.84 -19.87
C ASN A 37 -4.59 -4.39 -18.79
N ARG A 38 -3.67 -3.54 -18.35
CA ARG A 38 -2.69 -3.85 -17.29
C ARG A 38 -3.28 -3.84 -15.88
N THR A 39 -4.55 -3.51 -15.70
CA THR A 39 -5.24 -3.89 -14.45
C THR A 39 -5.40 -5.41 -14.50
N ALA A 40 -4.55 -6.13 -13.76
CA ALA A 40 -4.88 -7.49 -13.39
C ALA A 40 -6.29 -7.46 -12.82
N HIS A 41 -7.21 -8.13 -13.49
CA HIS A 41 -8.42 -8.53 -12.83
C HIS A 41 -7.98 -9.31 -11.59
N PHE A 42 -8.53 -8.94 -10.43
CA PHE A 42 -8.47 -9.74 -9.22
C PHE A 42 -9.15 -11.06 -9.56
N GLU A 43 -8.43 -11.99 -10.16
CA GLU A 43 -8.78 -13.39 -10.16
C GLU A 43 -8.69 -13.75 -8.69
N PRO A 44 -9.81 -13.91 -7.98
CA PRO A 44 -9.75 -14.17 -6.55
C PRO A 44 -8.90 -15.42 -6.42
N ALA A 45 -7.72 -15.35 -5.80
CA ALA A 45 -6.92 -16.53 -5.51
C ALA A 45 -7.61 -17.31 -4.40
N VAL A 46 -8.81 -17.80 -4.72
CA VAL A 46 -9.71 -18.53 -3.84
C VAL A 46 -8.96 -19.73 -3.30
N GLU A 47 -8.18 -20.40 -4.15
CA GLU A 47 -7.39 -21.56 -3.74
C GLU A 47 -6.27 -21.20 -2.77
N ASP A 48 -5.57 -20.08 -2.99
CA ASP A 48 -4.55 -19.60 -2.03
C ASP A 48 -5.19 -19.27 -0.68
N TYR A 49 -6.28 -18.50 -0.68
CA TYR A 49 -6.99 -18.16 0.55
C TYR A 49 -7.57 -19.39 1.24
N ARG A 50 -8.11 -20.34 0.48
CA ARG A 50 -8.59 -21.62 1.00
C ARG A 50 -7.47 -22.32 1.74
N ARG A 51 -6.32 -22.50 1.09
CA ARG A 51 -5.13 -23.13 1.67
C ARG A 51 -4.67 -22.44 2.95
N TYR A 52 -4.64 -21.11 2.96
CA TYR A 52 -4.25 -20.34 4.14
C TYR A 52 -5.18 -20.60 5.34
N TRP A 53 -6.48 -20.51 5.11
CA TRP A 53 -7.49 -20.67 6.17
C TRP A 53 -7.67 -22.13 6.61
N GLU A 54 -7.64 -23.08 5.68
CA GLU A 54 -7.71 -24.51 5.97
C GLU A 54 -6.49 -24.97 6.78
N GLY A 55 -5.28 -24.53 6.41
CA GLY A 55 -4.08 -24.82 7.19
C GLY A 55 -4.12 -24.21 8.60
N ALA A 56 -4.73 -23.03 8.76
CA ALA A 56 -4.89 -22.41 10.08
C ALA A 56 -5.93 -23.16 10.93
N ALA A 57 -7.03 -23.61 10.33
CA ALA A 57 -8.01 -24.47 11.00
C ALA A 57 -7.38 -25.80 11.43
N GLN A 58 -6.53 -26.41 10.59
CA GLN A 58 -5.83 -27.65 10.92
C GLN A 58 -4.92 -27.48 12.16
N ILE A 59 -4.16 -26.38 12.25
CA ILE A 59 -3.32 -26.08 13.43
C ILE A 59 -4.15 -25.97 14.71
N LEU A 60 -5.35 -25.39 14.61
CA LEU A 60 -6.28 -25.24 15.74
C LEU A 60 -7.10 -26.50 16.01
N SER A 61 -6.91 -27.57 15.23
CA SER A 61 -7.79 -28.77 15.26
C SER A 61 -9.27 -28.42 15.09
N ALA A 62 -9.56 -27.40 14.29
CA ALA A 62 -10.89 -26.94 13.96
C ALA A 62 -11.41 -27.63 12.69
N GLU A 63 -12.73 -27.84 12.61
CA GLU A 63 -13.40 -28.33 11.41
C GLU A 63 -13.49 -27.21 10.37
N PHE A 64 -13.05 -27.46 9.13
CA PHE A 64 -13.15 -26.53 8.01
C PHE A 64 -14.18 -27.04 7.00
N VAL A 65 -15.25 -26.28 6.79
CA VAL A 65 -16.40 -26.68 5.98
C VAL A 65 -16.61 -25.70 4.82
N PRO A 66 -16.37 -26.09 3.57
CA PRO A 66 -16.77 -25.31 2.40
C PRO A 66 -18.29 -25.19 2.31
N LEU A 67 -18.81 -23.96 2.23
CA LEU A 67 -20.25 -23.69 2.09
C LEU A 67 -20.63 -23.30 0.66
N ALA A 68 -19.77 -22.53 -0.01
CA ALA A 68 -19.91 -22.11 -1.40
C ALA A 68 -18.54 -21.70 -1.95
N ASP A 69 -18.48 -21.30 -3.23
CA ASP A 69 -17.25 -20.76 -3.83
C ASP A 69 -16.73 -19.58 -3.01
N ALA A 70 -15.48 -19.70 -2.56
CA ALA A 70 -14.79 -18.73 -1.71
C ALA A 70 -15.49 -18.41 -0.37
N LEU A 71 -16.42 -19.25 0.10
CA LEU A 71 -17.10 -19.11 1.38
C LEU A 71 -16.94 -20.38 2.21
N TRP A 72 -16.32 -20.24 3.37
CA TRP A 72 -16.02 -21.35 4.28
C TRP A 72 -16.52 -21.05 5.69
N GLU A 73 -16.85 -22.09 6.43
CA GLU A 73 -17.16 -22.04 7.86
C GLU A 73 -16.09 -22.83 8.63
N VAL A 74 -15.60 -22.25 9.73
CA VAL A 74 -14.66 -22.92 10.63
C VAL A 74 -15.34 -23.12 11.97
N ARG A 75 -15.25 -24.33 12.54
CA ARG A 75 -15.93 -24.70 13.79
C ARG A 75 -14.98 -25.33 14.78
N LEU A 76 -15.11 -24.94 16.05
CA LEU A 76 -14.33 -25.51 17.15
C LEU A 76 -15.08 -25.33 18.47
N ASN A 77 -15.20 -26.38 19.27
CA ASN A 77 -15.79 -26.34 20.62
C ASN A 77 -17.17 -25.66 20.70
N GLY A 78 -18.06 -25.94 19.75
CA GLY A 78 -19.42 -25.36 19.68
C GLY A 78 -19.47 -23.91 19.18
N ARG A 79 -18.33 -23.28 18.87
CA ARG A 79 -18.25 -21.98 18.21
C ARG A 79 -18.04 -22.14 16.71
N ARG A 80 -18.44 -21.13 15.95
CA ARG A 80 -18.24 -21.07 14.50
C ARG A 80 -17.92 -19.65 14.04
N THR A 81 -17.17 -19.55 12.96
CA THR A 81 -16.95 -18.32 12.19
C THR A 81 -17.04 -18.61 10.70
N ARG A 82 -17.30 -17.57 9.90
CA ARG A 82 -17.32 -17.63 8.44
C ARG A 82 -16.24 -16.76 7.83
N ILE A 83 -15.74 -17.21 6.71
CA ILE A 83 -14.68 -16.55 5.94
C ILE A 83 -15.12 -16.51 4.49
N MET A 84 -15.14 -15.32 3.93
CA MET A 84 -15.45 -15.11 2.52
C MET A 84 -14.20 -14.59 1.81
N ASN A 85 -13.44 -15.52 1.23
CA ASN A 85 -12.16 -15.27 0.56
C ASN A 85 -11.16 -14.56 1.50
N ARG A 86 -10.96 -13.26 1.28
CA ARG A 86 -10.10 -12.38 2.08
C ARG A 86 -10.78 -11.75 3.29
N MET A 87 -12.11 -11.86 3.38
CA MET A 87 -12.91 -11.25 4.43
C MET A 87 -13.20 -12.26 5.54
N VAL A 88 -13.20 -11.76 6.76
CA VAL A 88 -13.56 -12.50 7.97
C VAL A 88 -14.77 -11.85 8.62
N GLN A 89 -15.38 -12.51 9.60
CA GLN A 89 -16.47 -11.93 10.42
C GLN A 89 -15.97 -10.89 11.44
N LEU A 90 -15.03 -10.04 11.02
CA LEU A 90 -14.55 -8.86 11.72
C LEU A 90 -14.54 -7.72 10.69
N GLY A 91 -15.37 -6.71 10.90
CA GLY A 91 -15.53 -5.61 9.96
C GLY A 91 -16.94 -5.09 9.93
N ASP A 92 -17.22 -4.12 10.79
CA ASP A 92 -18.47 -3.35 10.72
C ASP A 92 -18.54 -2.59 9.39
N PRO A 93 -19.67 -2.64 8.64
CA PRO A 93 -19.78 -1.98 7.34
C PRO A 93 -19.57 -0.46 7.38
N VAL A 94 -19.93 0.21 8.47
CA VAL A 94 -19.71 1.65 8.67
C VAL A 94 -18.22 1.91 8.88
N VAL A 95 -17.58 1.16 9.77
CA VAL A 95 -16.13 1.25 10.02
C VAL A 95 -15.31 0.97 8.75
N ASN A 96 -15.72 -0.02 7.97
CA ASN A 96 -15.09 -0.32 6.68
C ASN A 96 -15.27 0.82 5.67
N GLY A 97 -16.45 1.46 5.67
CA GLY A 97 -16.72 2.64 4.85
C GLY A 97 -15.88 3.85 5.24
N VAL A 98 -15.61 4.04 6.54
CA VAL A 98 -14.70 5.07 7.06
C VAL A 98 -13.25 4.77 6.66
N SER A 99 -12.80 3.53 6.86
CA SER A 99 -11.45 3.08 6.51
C SER A 99 -11.16 3.27 5.01
N GLY A 100 -12.15 3.00 4.16
CA GLY A 100 -12.04 3.16 2.72
C GLY A 100 -12.02 4.60 2.22
N ASP A 101 -12.31 5.59 3.07
CA ASP A 101 -12.21 7.02 2.76
C ASP A 101 -10.84 7.55 3.19
N LYS A 102 -9.93 7.67 2.22
CA LYS A 102 -8.56 8.12 2.47
C LYS A 102 -8.49 9.54 3.03
N ALA A 103 -9.37 10.43 2.59
CA ALA A 103 -9.37 11.82 3.04
C ALA A 103 -9.86 11.96 4.48
N LEU A 104 -10.85 11.14 4.87
CA LEU A 104 -11.30 11.03 6.26
C LEU A 104 -10.23 10.40 7.14
N CYS A 105 -9.60 9.31 6.71
CA CYS A 105 -8.50 8.68 7.43
C CYS A 105 -7.33 9.65 7.65
N TYR A 106 -6.95 10.42 6.64
CA TYR A 106 -5.89 11.43 6.77
C TYR A 106 -6.26 12.52 7.78
N ARG A 107 -7.51 13.00 7.78
CA ARG A 107 -7.95 14.00 8.75
C ARG A 107 -7.88 13.47 10.18
N LEU A 108 -8.39 12.26 10.42
CA LEU A 108 -8.34 11.60 11.73
C LEU A 108 -6.90 11.34 12.18
N ALA A 109 -6.01 10.95 11.25
CA ALA A 109 -4.59 10.80 11.52
C ALA A 109 -3.93 12.13 11.93
N MET A 110 -4.23 13.21 11.22
CA MET A 110 -3.71 14.54 11.55
C MET A 110 -4.20 15.04 12.92
N GLU A 111 -5.46 14.77 13.30
CA GLU A 111 -6.01 15.08 14.63
C GLU A 111 -5.24 14.37 15.76
N GLN A 112 -4.70 13.18 15.48
CA GLN A 112 -3.84 12.43 16.41
C GLN A 112 -2.36 12.79 16.30
N GLY A 113 -1.99 13.75 15.45
CA GLY A 113 -0.61 14.13 15.21
C GLY A 113 0.19 13.08 14.43
N VAL A 114 -0.46 12.21 13.66
CA VAL A 114 0.21 11.23 12.81
C VAL A 114 0.51 11.87 11.45
N PRO A 115 1.76 11.82 10.96
CA PRO A 115 2.11 12.39 9.65
C PRO A 115 1.38 11.69 8.50
N VAL A 116 0.85 12.48 7.58
CA VAL A 116 0.26 12.04 6.30
C VAL A 116 0.88 12.85 5.16
N PRO A 117 0.82 12.40 3.91
CA PRO A 117 1.23 13.23 2.77
C PRO A 117 0.49 14.56 2.75
N GLN A 118 1.15 15.64 2.30
CA GLN A 118 0.43 16.86 1.93
C GLN A 118 -0.59 16.51 0.83
N TYR A 119 -1.86 16.81 1.03
CA TYR A 119 -2.91 16.41 0.11
C TYR A 119 -3.98 17.48 -0.11
N GLY A 120 -4.69 17.35 -1.22
CA GLY A 120 -5.94 18.05 -1.53
C GLY A 120 -6.95 17.09 -2.14
N VAL A 121 -8.23 17.36 -1.94
CA VAL A 121 -9.35 16.57 -2.49
C VAL A 121 -10.14 17.46 -3.42
N PHE A 122 -10.42 16.95 -4.62
CA PHE A 122 -11.07 17.73 -5.67
C PHE A 122 -12.04 16.85 -6.47
N ARG A 123 -13.02 17.50 -7.08
CA ARG A 123 -13.84 16.95 -8.15
C ARG A 123 -13.33 17.40 -9.51
N LEU A 124 -13.81 16.74 -10.56
CA LEU A 124 -13.36 17.08 -11.92
C LEU A 124 -13.74 18.53 -12.30
N GLU A 125 -14.85 19.03 -11.77
CA GLU A 125 -15.32 20.41 -11.95
C GLU A 125 -14.40 21.43 -11.25
N GLU A 126 -13.59 20.99 -10.28
CA GLU A 126 -12.67 21.81 -9.47
C GLU A 126 -11.21 21.70 -9.99
N LEU A 127 -11.01 21.27 -11.23
CA LEU A 127 -9.69 21.05 -11.80
C LEU A 127 -8.80 22.31 -11.77
N SER A 128 -9.38 23.52 -11.87
CA SER A 128 -8.65 24.77 -11.73
C SER A 128 -8.02 24.92 -10.33
N GLU A 129 -8.76 24.54 -9.28
CA GLU A 129 -8.27 24.59 -7.89
C GLU A 129 -7.21 23.52 -7.64
N ALA A 130 -7.37 22.34 -8.24
CA ALA A 130 -6.34 21.30 -8.20
C ALA A 130 -5.03 21.76 -8.89
N LYS A 131 -5.12 22.50 -10.00
CA LYS A 131 -3.96 23.09 -10.68
C LYS A 131 -3.30 24.18 -9.82
N LYS A 132 -4.08 25.05 -9.18
CA LYS A 132 -3.57 26.05 -8.23
C LYS A 132 -2.84 25.39 -7.05
N PHE A 133 -3.39 24.31 -6.50
CA PHE A 133 -2.75 23.54 -5.43
C PHE A 133 -1.36 23.03 -5.85
N LEU A 134 -1.21 22.49 -7.06
CA LEU A 134 0.09 22.09 -7.62
C LEU A 134 1.03 23.27 -7.82
N ALA A 135 0.54 24.40 -8.33
CA ALA A 135 1.36 25.58 -8.60
C ALA A 135 1.91 26.20 -7.29
N GLN A 136 1.10 26.20 -6.23
CA GLN A 136 1.47 26.71 -4.91
C GLN A 136 2.39 25.76 -4.13
N ASN A 137 2.40 24.48 -4.49
CA ASN A 137 3.19 23.45 -3.82
C ASN A 137 4.02 22.67 -4.87
N PRO A 138 5.20 23.17 -5.25
CA PRO A 138 6.05 22.46 -6.21
C PRO A 138 6.48 21.09 -5.68
N GLY A 139 6.33 20.04 -6.49
CA GLY A 139 6.69 18.69 -6.09
C GLY A 139 6.29 17.61 -7.10
N VAL A 140 6.43 16.36 -6.66
CA VAL A 140 5.96 15.18 -7.39
C VAL A 140 4.73 14.66 -6.65
N TYR A 141 3.66 14.39 -7.38
CA TYR A 141 2.36 14.04 -6.82
C TYR A 141 1.86 12.68 -7.30
N VAL A 142 0.99 12.10 -6.49
CA VAL A 142 0.13 10.96 -6.80
C VAL A 142 -1.30 11.45 -6.88
N VAL A 143 -2.02 11.02 -7.90
CA VAL A 143 -3.45 11.27 -8.07
C VAL A 143 -4.17 9.93 -7.97
N LYS A 144 -5.10 9.79 -7.03
CA LYS A 144 -5.83 8.54 -6.78
C LYS A 144 -7.28 8.80 -6.36
N PRO A 145 -8.20 7.84 -6.48
CA PRO A 145 -9.55 7.97 -5.92
C PRO A 145 -9.53 8.16 -4.40
N VAL A 146 -10.44 9.00 -3.88
CA VAL A 146 -10.64 9.14 -2.43
C VAL A 146 -11.17 7.83 -1.83
N ARG A 147 -12.12 7.21 -2.54
CA ARG A 147 -12.79 5.95 -2.19
C ARG A 147 -12.63 4.97 -3.36
N GLU A 148 -12.83 3.67 -3.09
CA GLU A 148 -12.94 2.63 -4.14
C GLU A 148 -11.68 2.47 -5.03
N SER A 149 -10.56 2.07 -4.42
CA SER A 149 -9.38 1.61 -5.16
C SER A 149 -9.14 0.12 -4.91
N THR A 150 -9.62 -0.75 -5.78
CA THR A 150 -9.08 -2.11 -5.90
C THR A 150 -7.88 -2.06 -6.87
N ALA A 151 -6.83 -2.83 -6.62
CA ALA A 151 -5.79 -3.11 -7.60
C ALA A 151 -5.05 -1.90 -8.20
N SER A 152 -4.79 -0.83 -7.43
CA SER A 152 -4.21 0.43 -7.94
C SER A 152 -5.04 1.10 -9.06
N ALA A 153 -6.29 0.70 -9.26
CA ALA A 153 -7.16 1.25 -10.28
C ALA A 153 -7.34 2.77 -10.04
N GLY A 154 -6.92 3.55 -11.03
CA GLY A 154 -7.00 5.01 -10.96
C GLY A 154 -5.87 5.73 -10.25
N VAL A 155 -4.83 5.02 -9.80
CA VAL A 155 -3.64 5.66 -9.26
C VAL A 155 -2.75 6.10 -10.42
N THR A 156 -2.39 7.38 -10.43
CA THR A 156 -1.38 7.95 -11.34
C THR A 156 -0.28 8.56 -10.50
N THR A 157 0.93 8.03 -10.60
CA THR A 157 2.11 8.53 -9.87
C THR A 157 2.92 9.50 -10.75
N HIS A 158 3.95 10.12 -10.17
CA HIS A 158 4.89 10.99 -10.88
C HIS A 158 4.24 12.20 -11.59
N VAL A 159 3.12 12.69 -11.08
CA VAL A 159 2.41 13.88 -11.60
C VAL A 159 3.19 15.13 -11.20
N ARG A 160 3.65 15.90 -12.20
CA ARG A 160 4.44 17.14 -12.00
C ARG A 160 3.91 18.34 -12.78
N THR A 161 3.00 18.12 -13.72
CA THR A 161 2.50 19.15 -14.63
C THR A 161 0.98 19.19 -14.61
N GLU A 162 0.41 20.36 -14.89
CA GLU A 162 -1.04 20.53 -14.99
C GLU A 162 -1.68 19.57 -16.01
N ARG A 163 -0.99 19.30 -17.13
CA ARG A 163 -1.47 18.36 -18.15
C ARG A 163 -1.51 16.93 -17.64
N GLN A 164 -0.51 16.51 -16.85
CA GLN A 164 -0.51 15.19 -16.22
C GLN A 164 -1.62 15.08 -15.17
N LEU A 165 -1.81 16.12 -14.35
CA LEU A 165 -2.88 16.20 -13.36
C LEU A 165 -4.26 16.07 -14.04
N GLU A 166 -4.50 16.81 -15.12
CA GLU A 166 -5.75 16.78 -15.85
C GLU A 166 -6.05 15.38 -16.43
N ASN A 167 -5.06 14.74 -17.04
CA ASN A 167 -5.21 13.38 -17.55
C ASN A 167 -5.50 12.37 -16.41
N ALA A 168 -4.83 12.51 -15.28
CA ALA A 168 -5.04 11.66 -14.11
C ALA A 168 -6.44 11.85 -13.50
N ALA A 169 -6.89 13.10 -13.34
CA ALA A 169 -8.22 13.45 -12.85
C ALA A 169 -9.32 12.91 -13.77
N VAL A 170 -9.17 13.06 -15.09
CA VAL A 170 -10.10 12.46 -16.07
C VAL A 170 -10.14 10.95 -15.93
N SER A 171 -8.99 10.29 -15.75
CA SER A 171 -8.93 8.84 -15.54
C SER A 171 -9.69 8.42 -14.27
N VAL A 172 -9.47 9.08 -13.13
CA VAL A 172 -10.18 8.80 -11.87
C VAL A 172 -11.69 9.02 -12.00
N SER A 173 -12.10 10.06 -12.71
CA SER A 173 -13.53 10.41 -12.92
C SER A 173 -14.35 9.34 -13.65
N LEU A 174 -13.70 8.29 -14.16
CA LEU A 174 -14.37 7.16 -14.81
C LEU A 174 -15.03 6.20 -13.80
N PHE A 175 -14.61 6.21 -12.53
CA PHE A 175 -15.10 5.29 -11.50
C PHE A 175 -15.28 5.95 -10.13
N ALA A 176 -14.70 7.12 -9.87
CA ALA A 176 -14.91 7.86 -8.62
C ALA A 176 -15.40 9.30 -8.87
N LYS A 177 -16.13 9.84 -7.89
CA LYS A 177 -16.63 11.23 -7.92
C LYS A 177 -15.55 12.25 -7.54
N GLU A 178 -14.66 11.84 -6.65
CA GLU A 178 -13.61 12.68 -6.05
C GLU A 178 -12.26 12.01 -6.25
N PHE A 179 -11.24 12.82 -6.50
CA PHE A 179 -9.85 12.40 -6.54
C PHE A 179 -9.04 13.15 -5.49
N LEU A 180 -8.06 12.46 -4.96
CA LEU A 180 -7.09 12.96 -4.02
C LEU A 180 -5.77 13.18 -4.75
N VAL A 181 -5.18 14.35 -4.55
CA VAL A 181 -3.86 14.74 -5.04
C VAL A 181 -2.95 14.82 -3.82
N GLU A 182 -1.97 13.95 -3.72
CA GLU A 182 -1.04 13.91 -2.57
C GLU A 182 0.41 13.97 -3.01
N ARG A 183 1.26 14.55 -2.16
CA ARG A 183 2.70 14.53 -2.37
C ARG A 183 3.18 13.09 -2.38
N MET A 184 3.92 12.73 -3.42
CA MET A 184 4.57 11.43 -3.52
C MET A 184 5.68 11.33 -2.48
N ILE A 185 5.60 10.31 -1.62
CA ILE A 185 6.62 10.02 -0.62
C ILE A 185 7.51 8.92 -1.16
N PHE A 186 8.82 9.14 -1.10
CA PHE A 186 9.84 8.20 -1.54
C PHE A 186 10.41 7.47 -0.33
N GLY A 187 9.96 6.24 -0.11
CA GLY A 187 10.49 5.34 0.90
C GLY A 187 10.05 3.90 0.71
N GLU A 188 10.29 3.04 1.68
CA GLU A 188 9.82 1.65 1.64
C GLU A 188 8.39 1.57 2.18
N THR A 189 7.54 0.80 1.50
CA THR A 189 6.17 0.57 1.96
C THR A 189 6.16 -0.54 2.99
N CYS A 190 5.61 -0.27 4.16
CA CYS A 190 5.40 -1.25 5.21
C CYS A 190 3.91 -1.46 5.43
N ARG A 191 3.48 -2.71 5.59
CA ARG A 191 2.11 -3.09 5.92
C ARG A 191 2.05 -3.68 7.31
N LEU A 192 1.29 -3.02 8.19
CA LEU A 192 1.08 -3.38 9.57
C LEU A 192 -0.32 -3.97 9.71
N LEU A 193 -0.42 -5.22 10.14
CA LEU A 193 -1.70 -5.89 10.36
C LEU A 193 -2.09 -5.82 11.82
N TRP A 194 -3.27 -5.27 12.06
CA TRP A 194 -3.81 -5.03 13.38
C TRP A 194 -5.02 -5.90 13.64
N LEU A 195 -5.12 -6.38 14.88
CA LEU A 195 -6.26 -7.11 15.41
C LEU A 195 -6.51 -6.62 16.84
N ASP A 196 -7.70 -6.10 17.09
CA ASP A 196 -8.18 -5.62 18.39
C ASP A 196 -7.21 -4.67 19.11
N GLY A 197 -6.65 -3.71 18.38
CA GLY A 197 -5.70 -2.73 18.93
C GLY A 197 -4.27 -3.24 19.12
N GLU A 198 -3.99 -4.48 18.72
CA GLU A 198 -2.65 -5.08 18.73
C GLU A 198 -2.07 -5.23 17.32
N LEU A 199 -0.77 -4.92 17.18
CA LEU A 199 -0.01 -5.23 15.98
C LEU A 199 0.32 -6.72 15.99
N ILE A 200 -0.34 -7.50 15.12
CA ILE A 200 -0.14 -8.96 15.11
C ILE A 200 0.96 -9.40 14.14
N HIS A 201 1.28 -8.58 13.15
CA HIS A 201 2.35 -8.81 12.17
C HIS A 201 2.65 -7.54 11.34
N ALA A 202 3.90 -7.35 10.93
CA ALA A 202 4.27 -6.29 9.99
C ALA A 202 5.25 -6.80 8.94
N VAL A 203 5.06 -6.35 7.71
CA VAL A 203 5.89 -6.74 6.56
C VAL A 203 6.32 -5.53 5.77
N ARG A 204 7.45 -5.62 5.09
CA ARG A 204 8.02 -4.53 4.29
C ARG A 204 8.22 -4.99 2.86
N GLN A 205 7.91 -4.11 1.92
CA GLN A 205 8.37 -4.20 0.55
C GLN A 205 9.69 -3.44 0.45
N ARG A 206 10.80 -4.16 0.47
CA ARG A 206 12.15 -3.57 0.44
C ARG A 206 12.41 -2.96 -0.92
N GLY A 207 12.89 -1.72 -0.90
CA GLY A 207 13.32 -1.05 -2.11
C GLY A 207 14.68 -1.56 -2.58
N VAL A 208 15.17 -0.99 -3.68
CA VAL A 208 16.54 -1.25 -4.11
C VAL A 208 17.48 -0.42 -3.24
N ARG A 209 18.50 -1.07 -2.70
CA ARG A 209 19.52 -0.45 -1.84
C ARG A 209 20.91 -0.63 -2.44
N VAL A 210 21.81 0.28 -2.10
CA VAL A 210 23.25 0.14 -2.30
C VAL A 210 23.95 0.30 -0.96
N THR A 211 25.07 -0.40 -0.77
CA THR A 211 25.88 -0.30 0.45
C THR A 211 27.10 0.56 0.16
N GLY A 212 27.37 1.53 1.03
CA GLY A 212 28.59 2.33 0.96
C GLY A 212 29.84 1.47 1.20
N ASP A 213 30.91 1.79 0.50
CA ASP A 213 32.26 1.25 0.67
C ASP A 213 33.23 2.31 1.24
N GLY A 214 32.68 3.42 1.74
CA GLY A 214 33.43 4.56 2.29
C GLY A 214 34.19 5.41 1.28
N CYS A 215 34.22 5.05 -0.01
CA CYS A 215 35.07 5.71 -1.01
C CYS A 215 34.42 5.97 -2.38
N SER A 216 33.41 5.19 -2.76
CA SER A 216 32.66 5.31 -4.00
C SER A 216 31.44 6.21 -3.83
N THR A 217 31.16 7.03 -4.85
CA THR A 217 29.91 7.78 -4.90
C THR A 217 28.73 6.85 -5.16
N ILE A 218 27.52 7.24 -4.77
CA ILE A 218 26.28 6.49 -5.07
C ILE A 218 26.17 6.19 -6.58
N ALA A 219 26.50 7.16 -7.44
CA ALA A 219 26.50 6.96 -8.90
C ALA A 219 27.46 5.84 -9.37
N ARG A 220 28.58 5.63 -8.67
CA ARG A 220 29.50 4.51 -8.94
C ARG A 220 28.95 3.20 -8.39
N LEU A 221 28.45 3.20 -7.16
CA LEU A 221 27.84 2.03 -6.52
C LEU A 221 26.69 1.45 -7.36
N LEU A 222 25.86 2.31 -7.96
CA LEU A 222 24.76 1.89 -8.84
C LEU A 222 25.21 1.19 -10.13
N LYS A 223 26.47 1.34 -10.54
CA LYS A 223 27.04 0.73 -11.74
C LYS A 223 27.85 -0.54 -11.44
N GLN A 224 28.09 -0.86 -10.16
CA GLN A 224 28.87 -2.03 -9.79
C GLN A 224 28.13 -3.34 -10.14
N PRO A 225 28.86 -4.41 -10.52
CA PRO A 225 28.26 -5.73 -10.73
C PRO A 225 27.51 -6.21 -9.49
N GLY A 226 26.29 -6.73 -9.65
CA GLY A 226 25.47 -7.24 -8.54
C GLY A 226 24.45 -6.26 -7.95
N SER A 227 24.55 -4.95 -8.24
CA SER A 227 23.54 -3.96 -7.80
C SER A 227 22.26 -3.98 -8.63
N GLY A 228 22.19 -4.84 -9.67
CA GLY A 228 21.04 -4.95 -10.56
C GLY A 228 20.82 -3.70 -11.40
N SER A 229 21.87 -3.13 -12.02
CA SER A 229 21.83 -2.02 -13.00
C SER A 229 20.63 -1.07 -12.81
N VAL A 230 20.59 -0.40 -11.65
CA VAL A 230 19.48 0.49 -11.31
C VAL A 230 19.51 1.71 -12.24
N PRO A 231 18.46 1.95 -13.05
CA PRO A 231 18.46 3.09 -13.94
C PRO A 231 18.41 4.38 -13.14
N PHE A 232 19.32 5.31 -13.42
CA PHE A 232 19.32 6.63 -12.80
C PHE A 232 18.25 7.53 -13.43
N ASP A 233 16.99 7.26 -13.07
CA ASP A 233 15.80 7.99 -13.51
C ASP A 233 15.26 8.94 -12.43
N LEU A 234 14.14 9.61 -12.72
CA LEU A 234 13.48 10.53 -11.78
C LEU A 234 13.17 9.86 -10.43
N THR A 235 12.73 8.59 -10.43
CA THR A 235 12.43 7.84 -9.21
C THR A 235 13.67 7.73 -8.34
N THR A 236 14.79 7.35 -8.94
CA THR A 236 16.07 7.19 -8.25
C THR A 236 16.58 8.52 -7.71
N GLN A 237 16.54 9.57 -8.53
CA GLN A 237 16.91 10.92 -8.12
C GLN A 237 16.08 11.41 -6.93
N MET A 238 14.76 11.27 -7.00
CA MET A 238 13.85 11.74 -5.94
C MET A 238 13.97 10.90 -4.66
N THR A 239 14.25 9.61 -4.78
CA THR A 239 14.50 8.73 -3.62
C THR A 239 15.76 9.16 -2.86
N LEU A 240 16.83 9.52 -3.58
CA LEU A 240 18.04 10.06 -2.96
C LEU A 240 17.80 11.43 -2.32
N GLN A 241 17.13 12.34 -3.04
CA GLN A 241 16.82 13.68 -2.54
C GLN A 241 15.96 13.66 -1.28
N ALA A 242 15.02 12.71 -1.17
CA ALA A 242 14.20 12.52 0.02
C ALA A 242 15.02 12.15 1.28
N GLN A 243 16.22 11.59 1.09
CA GLN A 243 17.18 11.28 2.15
C GLN A 243 18.26 12.35 2.31
N GLY A 244 18.16 13.48 1.60
CA GLY A 244 19.18 14.53 1.58
C GLY A 244 20.47 14.13 0.86
N LEU A 245 20.41 13.12 -0.02
CA LEU A 245 21.57 12.57 -0.73
C LEU A 245 21.57 13.01 -2.19
N SER A 246 22.76 12.99 -2.77
CA SER A 246 22.98 13.21 -4.21
C SER A 246 23.78 12.05 -4.83
N PRO A 247 23.80 11.92 -6.16
CA PRO A 247 24.58 10.88 -6.84
C PRO A 247 26.09 10.96 -6.56
N GLU A 248 26.58 12.14 -6.21
CA GLU A 248 27.97 12.45 -5.87
C GLU A 248 28.29 12.17 -4.41
N THR A 249 27.28 11.89 -3.58
CA THR A 249 27.49 11.54 -2.16
C THR A 249 28.28 10.24 -2.07
N VAL A 250 29.30 10.22 -1.21
CA VAL A 250 30.06 9.02 -0.82
C VAL A 250 29.50 8.55 0.52
N PRO A 251 28.73 7.45 0.57
CA PRO A 251 28.21 6.93 1.83
C PRO A 251 29.34 6.32 2.67
N GLU A 252 29.18 6.37 3.99
CA GLU A 252 30.04 5.68 4.94
C GLU A 252 30.10 4.16 4.64
N ASP A 253 31.22 3.53 4.97
CA ASP A 253 31.40 2.10 4.78
C ASP A 253 30.33 1.31 5.55
N GLY A 254 29.69 0.34 4.89
CA GLY A 254 28.61 -0.46 5.44
C GLY A 254 27.24 0.24 5.52
N ARG A 255 27.13 1.55 5.23
CA ARG A 255 25.85 2.25 5.27
C ARG A 255 24.98 1.85 4.07
N GLU A 256 23.82 1.26 4.34
CA GLU A 256 22.80 1.01 3.32
C GLU A 256 22.03 2.29 2.96
N ILE A 257 21.93 2.56 1.67
CA ILE A 257 21.18 3.69 1.11
C ILE A 257 20.05 3.16 0.23
N LEU A 258 18.83 3.61 0.49
CA LEU A 258 17.71 3.36 -0.42
C LEU A 258 17.90 4.18 -1.70
N VAL A 259 17.96 3.52 -2.84
CA VAL A 259 18.11 4.19 -4.14
C VAL A 259 16.82 4.17 -4.95
N ARG A 260 15.90 3.24 -4.65
CA ARG A 260 14.59 3.19 -5.30
C ARG A 260 13.58 2.52 -4.39
N SER A 261 12.41 3.15 -4.19
CA SER A 261 11.32 2.59 -3.38
C SER A 261 10.78 1.26 -3.89
N LEU A 262 10.80 1.02 -5.21
CA LEU A 262 10.28 -0.18 -5.85
C LEU A 262 11.29 -0.75 -6.84
N ARG A 263 11.36 -2.08 -6.98
CA ARG A 263 12.23 -2.73 -7.97
C ARG A 263 11.74 -2.42 -9.40
N PRO A 264 12.65 -2.14 -10.37
CA PRO A 264 12.27 -1.96 -11.77
C PRO A 264 11.48 -3.18 -12.30
N GLY A 265 10.42 -2.94 -13.08
CA GLY A 265 9.59 -4.01 -13.66
C GLY A 265 8.46 -4.54 -12.77
N LEU A 266 8.43 -4.19 -11.48
CA LEU A 266 7.31 -4.51 -10.57
C LEU A 266 6.17 -3.47 -10.65
N ASP A 267 6.38 -2.38 -11.39
CA ASP A 267 5.47 -1.22 -11.52
C ASP A 267 4.27 -1.49 -12.47
N SER A 268 3.99 -2.75 -12.80
CA SER A 268 2.84 -3.08 -13.64
C SER A 268 2.23 -4.46 -13.39
N SER A 269 0.90 -4.42 -13.24
CA SER A 269 -0.08 -5.43 -13.62
C SER A 269 -0.29 -6.69 -12.79
N ARG A 270 0.21 -6.80 -11.56
CA ARG A 270 -0.16 -7.93 -10.69
C ARG A 270 -0.33 -7.44 -9.25
N GLU A 271 -1.56 -7.06 -8.88
CA GLU A 271 -1.94 -6.83 -7.46
C GLU A 271 -1.56 -8.03 -6.58
N TRP A 272 -1.50 -9.23 -7.18
CA TRP A 272 -1.00 -10.48 -6.59
C TRP A 272 0.49 -10.51 -6.20
N LEU A 273 1.29 -9.51 -6.58
CA LEU A 273 2.72 -9.43 -6.27
C LEU A 273 3.10 -8.04 -5.71
N THR A 274 2.30 -7.49 -4.79
CA THR A 274 2.95 -6.67 -3.74
C THR A 274 3.79 -7.63 -2.92
N VAL A 275 5.00 -7.91 -3.40
CA VAL A 275 5.95 -8.80 -2.73
C VAL A 275 6.49 -8.00 -1.55
N HIS A 276 5.95 -8.28 -0.38
CA HIS A 276 6.67 -8.01 0.84
C HIS A 276 7.71 -9.11 0.98
N ASP A 277 8.97 -8.74 1.18
CA ASP A 277 10.12 -9.62 1.17
C ASP A 277 10.84 -9.67 2.52
N ASP A 278 10.33 -8.95 3.52
CA ASP A 278 10.93 -8.86 4.84
C ASP A 278 9.86 -8.76 5.95
N GLU A 279 9.97 -9.61 6.97
CA GLU A 279 9.16 -9.53 8.19
C GLU A 279 9.81 -8.54 9.15
N ILE A 280 9.06 -7.51 9.53
CA ILE A 280 9.59 -6.40 10.33
C ILE A 280 8.83 -6.18 11.64
N THR A 281 7.98 -7.13 12.06
CA THR A 281 7.12 -7.01 13.25
C THR A 281 7.89 -6.52 14.48
N ASP A 282 9.03 -7.16 14.78
CA ASP A 282 9.86 -6.85 15.94
C ASP A 282 10.72 -5.58 15.76
N LEU A 283 10.80 -5.04 14.54
CA LEU A 283 11.56 -3.83 14.21
C LEU A 283 10.72 -2.57 14.26
N VAL A 284 9.38 -2.68 14.21
CA VAL A 284 8.50 -1.50 14.23
C VAL A 284 8.62 -0.80 15.58
N CYS A 285 9.03 0.47 15.55
CA CYS A 285 9.24 1.20 16.78
C CYS A 285 7.93 1.42 17.56
N PRO A 286 7.98 1.49 18.91
CA PRO A 286 6.79 1.72 19.73
C PRO A 286 6.00 2.99 19.38
N ALA A 287 6.68 4.04 18.89
CA ALA A 287 6.03 5.28 18.49
C ALA A 287 5.13 5.09 17.26
N ILE A 288 5.58 4.33 16.24
CA ILE A 288 4.75 3.99 15.07
C ILE A 288 3.54 3.17 15.50
N ILE A 289 3.76 2.19 16.38
CA ILE A 289 2.69 1.34 16.91
C ILE A 289 1.63 2.21 17.61
N GLU A 290 2.05 3.12 18.49
CA GLU A 290 1.12 4.00 19.19
C GLU A 290 0.38 4.99 18.28
N ASP A 291 1.08 5.58 17.31
CA ASP A 291 0.48 6.45 16.30
C ASP A 291 -0.63 5.73 15.53
N VAL A 292 -0.33 4.53 15.01
CA VAL A 292 -1.31 3.75 14.24
C VAL A 292 -2.45 3.26 15.13
N ARG A 293 -2.18 2.86 16.38
CA ARG A 293 -3.21 2.45 17.35
C ARG A 293 -4.23 3.55 17.58
N LYS A 294 -3.79 4.80 17.78
CA LYS A 294 -4.69 5.95 17.94
C LYS A 294 -5.59 6.16 16.74
N VAL A 295 -5.02 6.08 15.53
CA VAL A 295 -5.79 6.25 14.28
C VAL A 295 -6.85 5.15 14.15
N LEU A 296 -6.49 3.90 14.38
CA LEU A 296 -7.43 2.77 14.33
C LEU A 296 -8.51 2.87 15.43
N GLY A 297 -8.16 3.37 16.61
CA GLY A 297 -9.11 3.64 17.69
C GLY A 297 -10.13 4.72 17.32
N MET A 298 -9.70 5.78 16.65
CA MET A 298 -10.60 6.84 16.14
C MET A 298 -11.54 6.33 15.05
N ILE A 299 -11.08 5.41 14.20
CA ILE A 299 -11.90 4.82 13.14
C ILE A 299 -12.83 3.71 13.69
N GLY A 300 -12.41 3.00 14.73
CA GLY A 300 -13.13 1.88 15.32
C GLY A 300 -12.81 0.52 14.68
N ASN A 301 -11.63 0.36 14.08
CA ASN A 301 -11.25 -0.91 13.44
C ASN A 301 -10.91 -2.00 14.47
N THR A 302 -11.65 -3.11 14.44
CA THR A 302 -11.21 -4.36 15.11
C THR A 302 -10.14 -5.09 14.30
N ILE A 303 -10.15 -4.99 12.97
CA ILE A 303 -9.12 -5.57 12.10
C ILE A 303 -8.82 -4.62 10.96
N ALA A 304 -7.54 -4.36 10.69
CA ALA A 304 -7.12 -3.50 9.60
C ALA A 304 -5.70 -3.80 9.15
N GLY A 305 -5.45 -3.67 7.85
CA GLY A 305 -4.08 -3.53 7.35
C GLY A 305 -3.76 -2.07 7.12
N VAL A 306 -2.77 -1.54 7.82
CA VAL A 306 -2.33 -0.15 7.70
C VAL A 306 -1.05 -0.10 6.90
N ASP A 307 -1.08 0.64 5.79
CA ASP A 307 0.11 0.84 4.96
C ASP A 307 0.74 2.19 5.33
N ILE A 308 2.04 2.16 5.61
CA ILE A 308 2.88 3.32 5.89
C ILE A 308 4.03 3.35 4.89
N ILE A 309 4.59 4.54 4.65
CA ILE A 309 5.87 4.68 3.95
C ILE A 309 6.89 5.18 4.95
N THR A 310 8.02 4.48 5.07
CA THR A 310 9.14 4.90 5.93
C THR A 310 10.47 4.39 5.35
N ASN A 311 11.56 5.12 5.59
CA ASN A 311 12.91 4.65 5.26
C ASN A 311 13.56 3.85 6.40
N ASP A 312 13.00 3.99 7.60
CA ASP A 312 13.46 3.30 8.81
C ASP A 312 12.27 3.03 9.71
N PRO A 313 11.84 1.76 9.89
CA PRO A 313 10.75 1.40 10.78
C PRO A 313 11.15 1.42 12.27
N THR A 314 12.45 1.57 12.59
CA THR A 314 12.98 1.52 13.97
C THR A 314 12.90 2.86 14.71
N VAL A 315 12.53 3.93 14.00
CA VAL A 315 12.29 5.27 14.55
C VAL A 315 10.87 5.75 14.21
N SER A 316 10.42 6.84 14.83
CA SER A 316 9.06 7.37 14.57
C SER A 316 8.90 7.85 13.13
N LEU A 317 7.66 7.89 12.61
CA LEU A 317 7.37 8.43 11.27
C LEU A 317 7.91 9.86 11.08
N ARG A 318 7.81 10.69 12.12
CA ARG A 318 8.34 12.07 12.06
C ARG A 318 9.86 12.10 11.89
N GLN A 319 10.58 11.22 12.59
CA GLN A 319 12.04 11.14 12.50
C GLN A 319 12.51 10.56 11.16
N SER A 320 11.81 9.57 10.62
CA SER A 320 12.16 8.95 9.34
C SER A 320 11.69 9.76 8.12
N GLY A 321 10.89 10.81 8.31
CA GLY A 321 10.17 11.49 7.23
C GLY A 321 9.06 10.64 6.61
N GLY A 322 8.64 9.58 7.31
CA GLY A 322 7.59 8.67 6.91
C GLY A 322 6.18 9.21 7.15
N VAL A 323 5.20 8.49 6.61
CA VAL A 323 3.77 8.87 6.66
C VAL A 323 2.86 7.65 6.75
N LEU A 324 1.66 7.85 7.28
CA LEU A 324 0.52 6.95 7.08
C LEU A 324 -0.03 7.15 5.66
N LEU A 325 -0.17 6.06 4.90
CA LEU A 325 -0.60 6.09 3.50
C LEU A 325 -2.06 5.65 3.33
N GLU A 326 -2.46 4.56 3.97
CA GLU A 326 -3.85 4.09 3.89
C GLU A 326 -4.21 3.11 5.02
N VAL A 327 -5.50 3.05 5.34
CA VAL A 327 -6.10 2.05 6.23
C VAL A 327 -6.99 1.14 5.37
N ASN A 328 -6.63 -0.13 5.29
CA ASN A 328 -7.36 -1.11 4.48
C ASN A 328 -8.31 -1.93 5.36
N PRO A 329 -9.61 -1.98 5.03
CA PRO A 329 -10.56 -2.83 5.74
C PRO A 329 -10.26 -4.31 5.44
N GLY A 330 -10.28 -5.11 6.50
CA GLY A 330 -10.03 -6.55 6.43
C GLY A 330 -8.53 -6.90 6.32
N PRO A 331 -8.19 -8.17 6.55
CA PRO A 331 -6.80 -8.55 6.80
C PRO A 331 -5.95 -8.63 5.54
N SER A 332 -6.52 -9.06 4.41
CA SER A 332 -5.77 -9.33 3.17
C SER A 332 -4.51 -10.17 3.44
N ILE A 333 -4.68 -11.29 4.16
CA ILE A 333 -3.57 -12.06 4.76
C ILE A 333 -2.50 -12.50 3.75
N HIS A 334 -2.82 -12.68 2.47
CA HIS A 334 -1.85 -13.01 1.42
C HIS A 334 -0.61 -12.09 1.40
N LYS A 335 -0.75 -10.80 1.74
CA LYS A 335 0.38 -9.87 1.84
C LYS A 335 1.39 -10.24 2.94
N HIS A 336 0.98 -11.08 3.89
CA HIS A 336 1.79 -11.51 5.03
C HIS A 336 2.39 -12.91 4.83
N TYR A 337 2.12 -13.58 3.71
CA TYR A 337 2.75 -14.85 3.34
C TYR A 337 3.92 -14.54 2.38
N ILE A 338 5.10 -14.28 2.95
CA ILE A 338 6.27 -13.78 2.21
C ILE A 338 6.90 -14.86 1.30
N ASN A 339 6.81 -16.14 1.68
CA ASN A 339 7.34 -17.25 0.89
C ASN A 339 6.21 -18.12 0.33
N PRO A 340 6.10 -18.25 -1.01
CA PRO A 340 5.12 -19.14 -1.66
C PRO A 340 5.32 -20.62 -1.32
N GLU A 341 6.56 -20.99 -0.94
CA GLU A 341 6.96 -22.35 -0.56
C GLU A 341 6.71 -22.66 0.93
N ASP A 342 6.33 -21.67 1.75
CA ASP A 342 5.85 -21.94 3.10
C ASP A 342 4.45 -22.58 2.99
N HIS A 343 4.45 -23.90 2.82
CA HIS A 343 3.26 -24.74 2.79
C HIS A 343 2.56 -24.84 4.15
N HIS A 344 3.14 -24.25 5.20
CA HIS A 344 2.57 -24.16 6.53
C HIS A 344 1.78 -22.86 6.69
N SER A 345 0.59 -22.92 7.31
CA SER A 345 -0.21 -21.71 7.51
C SER A 345 0.53 -20.70 8.39
N HIS A 346 0.63 -19.46 7.90
CA HIS A 346 1.29 -18.37 8.59
C HIS A 346 0.61 -18.08 9.95
N PRO A 347 1.37 -17.77 11.01
CA PRO A 347 0.84 -17.50 12.36
C PRO A 347 -0.30 -16.46 12.40
N VAL A 348 -0.32 -15.55 11.44
CA VAL A 348 -1.36 -14.52 11.28
C VAL A 348 -2.76 -15.13 11.10
N ALA A 349 -2.92 -16.12 10.22
CA ALA A 349 -4.23 -16.73 9.98
C ALA A 349 -4.71 -17.48 11.23
N VAL A 350 -3.78 -18.15 11.92
CA VAL A 350 -4.05 -18.84 13.19
C VAL A 350 -4.48 -17.86 14.28
N LYS A 351 -3.78 -16.72 14.45
CA LYS A 351 -4.17 -15.67 15.41
C LYS A 351 -5.58 -15.13 15.13
N ILE A 352 -5.89 -14.82 13.87
CA ILE A 352 -7.22 -14.30 13.48
C ILE A 352 -8.32 -15.34 13.75
N LEU A 353 -8.11 -16.60 13.35
CA LEU A 353 -9.08 -17.67 13.62
C LEU A 353 -9.25 -17.93 15.11
N SER A 354 -8.17 -17.90 15.88
CA SER A 354 -8.20 -18.08 17.32
C SER A 354 -9.04 -17.00 17.99
N TYR A 355 -8.87 -15.74 17.57
CA TYR A 355 -9.68 -14.62 18.03
C TYR A 355 -11.16 -14.79 17.70
N LEU A 356 -11.48 -15.12 16.44
CA LEU A 356 -12.86 -15.34 15.97
C LEU A 356 -13.56 -16.49 16.71
N LEU A 357 -12.83 -17.57 16.98
CA LEU A 357 -13.32 -18.73 17.72
C LEU A 357 -13.13 -18.57 19.23
N GLN A 358 -12.59 -17.44 19.70
CA GLN A 358 -12.30 -17.12 21.10
C GLN A 358 -11.52 -18.23 21.83
N VAL A 359 -10.59 -18.91 21.14
CA VAL A 359 -9.75 -19.97 21.69
C VAL A 359 -8.33 -19.46 21.95
N SER A 360 -7.70 -19.96 23.01
CA SER A 360 -6.32 -19.58 23.33
C SER A 360 -5.34 -20.23 22.36
N THR A 361 -4.42 -19.44 21.80
CA THR A 361 -3.30 -19.92 21.00
C THR A 361 -2.24 -20.64 21.84
N ALA A 362 -2.24 -20.47 23.17
CA ALA A 362 -1.21 -21.02 24.07
C ALA A 362 -1.18 -22.56 24.11
N ASN A 363 -2.28 -23.23 23.77
CA ASN A 363 -2.37 -24.69 23.75
C ASN A 363 -1.96 -25.31 22.38
N HIS A 364 -1.72 -24.48 21.37
CA HIS A 364 -1.36 -24.92 20.02
C HIS A 364 0.03 -24.37 19.70
N VAL A 365 1.06 -25.19 19.94
CA VAL A 365 2.47 -24.85 19.73
C VAL A 365 2.65 -24.26 18.34
N LEU A 366 2.87 -22.95 18.25
CA LEU A 366 3.29 -22.26 17.04
C LEU A 366 4.82 -22.11 17.09
N LEU A 367 5.45 -22.66 16.04
CA LEU A 367 6.79 -22.39 15.48
C LEU A 367 7.67 -23.65 15.41
N PRO A 368 8.05 -24.14 14.21
CA PRO A 368 9.35 -24.78 14.07
C PRO A 368 10.43 -23.73 14.38
N ALA A 369 11.49 -24.15 15.07
CA ALA A 369 12.60 -23.29 15.48
C ALA A 369 13.14 -22.47 14.29
N LYS A 370 13.32 -21.16 14.50
CA LYS A 370 13.97 -20.24 13.55
C LYS A 370 15.30 -20.87 13.10
N LYS A 371 15.47 -21.13 11.80
CA LYS A 371 16.82 -21.32 11.25
C LYS A 371 17.59 -20.03 11.49
N PRO A 372 18.80 -20.06 12.07
CA PRO A 372 19.62 -18.87 12.17
C PRO A 372 19.84 -18.28 10.77
N PRO A 373 20.02 -16.96 10.65
CA PRO A 373 20.33 -16.32 9.37
C PRO A 373 21.53 -17.05 8.75
N SER A 374 21.39 -17.45 7.48
CA SER A 374 22.45 -18.09 6.73
C SER A 374 23.68 -17.19 6.77
N THR A 375 24.68 -17.60 7.54
CA THR A 375 26.01 -17.02 7.47
C THR A 375 26.49 -17.13 6.02
N PHE A 376 27.00 -16.01 5.51
CA PHE A 376 27.72 -15.88 4.25
C PHE A 376 28.48 -17.17 3.90
N SER A 377 28.12 -17.79 2.77
CA SER A 377 29.03 -18.70 2.08
C SER A 377 29.96 -17.83 1.25
N GLU A 378 31.20 -17.72 1.70
CA GLU A 378 32.33 -17.39 0.82
C GLU A 378 32.28 -18.30 -0.41
N ARG A 379 32.26 -17.68 -1.60
CA ARG A 379 32.96 -18.12 -2.82
C ARG A 379 32.91 -17.04 -3.88
#